data_AF-A0A820M2X9-F1
#
_entry.id   AF-A0A820M2X9-F1
#
_cell.length_a   1.000
_cell.length_b   1.000
_cell.length_c   1.000
_cell.angle_alpha   90.00
_cell.angle_beta   90.00
_cell.angle_gamma   90.00
#
_symmetry.space_group_name_H-M   'P 1'
#
loop_
_entity.id
_entity.type
_entity.pdbx_description
1 polymer ?
#
loop_
_entity_poly.entity_id
_entity_poly.type
_entity_poly.pdbx_seq_one_letter_code
_entity_poly.pdbx_strand_id
1 'polypeptide(L)'
;ARAATELKGKVKLGVVDATVHQQLAQRYGVQGFPTIKFFQAGRKDGQAEDYDGGRTANDIVAWALDKAQANIPAPEVLEIINQAVLDDNCADKPLCIISFLPNILDCQSACRNKHIKMLKDFAENYKRNSWGWLWVEGFRQPKLEESVGIGGFGYPAQVAINARKGKYAVLKGSFSQTGISSFLKELSAGRLTSPLVPLKDVPEGK
;
A
#
# COMPACT_ATOMS: atom_id res chain seq x y z
N ALA A 1 3.84 16.02 -25.51
CA ALA A 1 2.55 16.38 -24.91
C ALA A 1 1.72 15.16 -24.49
N ARG A 2 1.42 14.18 -25.37
CA ARG A 2 0.57 13.01 -25.04
C ARG A 2 1.04 12.18 -23.83
N ALA A 3 2.33 11.82 -23.79
CA ALA A 3 2.88 11.02 -22.69
C ALA A 3 2.73 11.69 -21.31
N ALA A 4 2.93 13.02 -21.24
CA ALA A 4 2.81 13.76 -19.98
C ALA A 4 1.37 13.78 -19.44
N THR A 5 0.37 13.81 -20.32
CA THR A 5 -1.04 13.73 -19.93
C THR A 5 -1.39 12.35 -19.38
N GLU A 6 -0.92 11.28 -20.02
CA GLU A 6 -1.21 9.89 -19.60
C GLU A 6 -0.52 9.49 -18.30
N LEU A 7 0.63 10.11 -18.01
CA LEU A 7 1.44 9.83 -16.83
C LEU A 7 1.10 10.73 -15.62
N LYS A 8 0.23 11.73 -15.79
CA LYS A 8 -0.14 12.69 -14.74
C LYS A 8 -0.68 11.97 -13.49
N GLY A 9 -0.10 12.29 -12.33
CA GLY A 9 -0.47 11.69 -11.05
C GLY A 9 0.11 10.30 -10.78
N LYS A 10 0.79 9.69 -11.76
CA LYS A 10 1.45 8.37 -11.62
C LYS A 10 2.97 8.49 -11.71
N VAL A 11 3.47 9.31 -12.64
CA VAL A 11 4.90 9.57 -12.86
C VAL A 11 5.10 11.05 -13.09
N LYS A 12 6.13 11.63 -12.45
CA LYS A 12 6.54 13.01 -12.71
C LYS A 12 7.47 13.03 -13.91
N LEU A 13 7.12 13.82 -14.93
CA LEU A 13 7.96 14.01 -16.12
C LEU A 13 8.59 15.39 -16.05
N GLY A 14 9.89 15.44 -16.29
CA GLY A 14 10.67 16.66 -16.41
C GLY A 14 11.45 16.67 -17.72
N VAL A 15 11.72 17.87 -18.23
CA VAL A 15 12.62 18.09 -19.36
C VAL A 15 13.75 18.97 -18.86
N VAL A 16 14.98 18.64 -19.22
CA VAL A 16 16.17 19.39 -18.85
C VAL A 16 16.92 19.73 -20.13
N ASP A 17 17.28 20.99 -20.30
CA ASP A 17 18.21 21.41 -21.34
C ASP A 17 19.65 21.11 -20.88
N ALA A 18 20.23 20.06 -21.43
CA ALA A 18 21.58 19.62 -21.11
C ALA A 18 22.68 20.55 -21.67
N THR A 19 22.35 21.43 -22.62
CA THR A 19 23.32 22.42 -23.16
C THR A 19 23.57 23.54 -22.15
N VAL A 20 22.55 23.86 -21.34
CA VAL A 20 22.60 24.80 -20.22
C VAL A 20 23.09 24.11 -18.95
N HIS A 21 22.59 22.90 -18.66
CA HIS A 21 22.90 22.15 -17.42
C HIS A 21 23.99 21.09 -17.62
N GLN A 22 25.18 21.51 -18.08
CA GLN A 22 26.27 20.61 -18.46
C GLN A 22 26.77 19.71 -17.31
N GLN A 23 26.85 20.23 -16.08
CA GLN A 23 27.26 19.42 -14.92
C GLN A 23 26.28 18.27 -14.63
N LEU A 24 24.98 18.51 -14.84
CA LEU A 24 23.94 17.50 -14.64
C LEU A 24 24.00 16.44 -15.75
N ALA A 25 24.24 16.88 -16.99
CA ALA A 25 24.44 16.00 -18.14
C ALA A 25 25.65 15.07 -17.93
N GLN A 26 26.78 15.62 -17.47
CA GLN A 26 27.97 14.84 -17.13
C GLN A 26 27.71 13.86 -15.98
N ARG A 27 27.09 14.33 -14.88
CA ARG A 27 26.76 13.50 -13.71
C ARG A 27 25.99 12.24 -14.10
N TYR A 28 25.05 12.36 -15.03
CA TYR A 28 24.21 11.25 -15.48
C TYR A 28 24.68 10.59 -16.78
N GLY A 29 25.88 10.92 -17.27
CA GLY A 29 26.45 10.29 -18.47
C GLY A 29 25.63 10.50 -19.74
N VAL A 30 25.06 11.69 -19.93
CA VAL A 30 24.32 12.02 -21.16
C VAL A 30 25.33 12.28 -22.29
N GLN A 31 25.37 11.39 -23.28
CA GLN A 31 26.33 11.43 -24.40
C GLN A 31 25.70 11.85 -25.74
N GLY A 32 24.37 11.87 -25.83
CA GLY A 32 23.64 12.23 -27.04
C GLY A 32 22.21 12.64 -26.71
N PHE A 33 21.48 13.17 -27.69
CA PHE A 33 20.10 13.63 -27.50
C PHE A 33 19.13 12.96 -28.48
N PRO A 34 17.90 12.64 -28.06
CA PRO A 34 17.40 12.66 -26.68
C PRO A 34 17.91 11.46 -25.85
N THR A 35 18.16 11.66 -24.55
CA THR A 35 18.34 10.58 -23.56
C THR A 35 17.25 10.67 -22.52
N ILE A 36 16.56 9.56 -22.26
CA ILE A 36 15.51 9.47 -21.24
C ILE A 36 16.07 8.64 -20.09
N LYS A 37 15.92 9.16 -18.86
CA LYS A 37 16.34 8.48 -17.64
C LYS A 37 15.20 8.44 -16.63
N PHE A 38 15.06 7.31 -15.93
CA PHE A 38 14.08 7.13 -14.86
C PHE A 38 14.75 7.26 -13.50
N PHE A 39 14.13 8.06 -12.64
CA PHE A 39 14.56 8.29 -11.26
C PHE A 39 13.52 7.71 -10.31
N GLN A 40 13.94 6.75 -9.49
CA GLN A 40 13.05 6.12 -8.54
C GLN A 40 12.65 7.07 -7.41
N ALA A 41 11.34 7.15 -7.14
CA ALA A 41 10.83 7.96 -6.04
C ALA A 41 11.36 7.46 -4.68
N GLY A 42 11.77 8.39 -3.81
CA GLY A 42 12.29 8.08 -2.47
C GLY A 42 13.76 7.66 -2.40
N ARG A 43 14.38 7.32 -3.54
CA ARG A 43 15.83 7.05 -3.60
C ARG A 43 16.60 8.37 -3.72
N LYS A 44 17.48 8.62 -2.74
CA LYS A 44 18.34 9.83 -2.69
C LYS A 44 19.78 9.55 -3.10
N ASP A 45 20.10 8.33 -3.51
CA ASP A 45 21.43 7.91 -3.96
C ASP A 45 21.77 8.43 -5.36
N GLY A 46 20.81 9.05 -6.04
CA GLY A 46 21.01 9.64 -7.36
C GLY A 46 21.14 8.61 -8.47
N GLN A 47 20.75 7.35 -8.25
CA GLN A 47 20.76 6.35 -9.32
C GLN A 47 19.64 6.64 -10.33
N ALA A 48 19.96 6.46 -11.61
CA ALA A 48 19.04 6.64 -12.72
C ALA A 48 19.16 5.45 -13.66
N GLU A 49 18.03 4.98 -14.19
CA GLU A 49 17.97 3.91 -15.17
C GLU A 49 17.76 4.47 -16.57
N ASP A 50 18.51 3.95 -17.54
CA ASP A 50 18.45 4.40 -18.93
C ASP A 50 17.29 3.74 -19.68
N TYR A 51 16.68 4.53 -20.57
CA TYR A 51 15.65 4.05 -21.48
C TYR A 51 16.23 3.71 -22.85
N ASP A 52 16.26 2.42 -23.17
CA ASP A 52 16.74 1.91 -24.45
C ASP A 52 15.61 1.37 -25.35
N GLY A 53 14.35 1.72 -25.03
CA GLY A 53 13.17 1.26 -25.76
C GLY A 53 12.83 2.07 -27.03
N GLY A 54 11.67 1.76 -27.62
CA GLY A 54 11.18 2.41 -28.83
C GLY A 54 10.95 3.92 -28.67
N ARG A 55 11.13 4.69 -29.74
CA ARG A 55 11.01 6.17 -29.67
C ARG A 55 9.56 6.67 -29.79
N THR A 56 8.57 5.79 -29.70
CA THR A 56 7.16 6.20 -29.77
C THR A 56 6.68 6.69 -28.41
N ALA A 57 5.69 7.58 -28.40
CA ALA A 57 5.10 8.05 -27.15
C ALA A 57 4.52 6.89 -26.32
N ASN A 58 3.97 5.87 -26.98
CA ASN A 58 3.36 4.71 -26.31
C ASN A 58 4.41 3.86 -25.61
N ASP A 59 5.56 3.61 -26.26
CA ASP A 59 6.63 2.80 -25.67
C ASP A 59 7.22 3.49 -24.42
N ILE A 60 7.39 4.81 -24.47
CA ILE A 60 7.88 5.61 -23.35
C ILE A 60 6.87 5.62 -22.20
N VAL A 61 5.57 5.76 -22.49
CA VAL A 61 4.52 5.72 -21.46
C VAL A 61 4.44 4.35 -20.82
N ALA A 62 4.41 3.29 -21.61
CA ALA A 62 4.33 1.92 -21.10
C ALA A 62 5.52 1.61 -20.18
N TRP A 63 6.73 1.96 -20.61
CA TRP A 63 7.94 1.78 -19.80
C TRP A 63 7.91 2.62 -18.52
N ALA A 64 7.53 3.90 -18.59
CA ALA A 64 7.45 4.76 -17.42
C ALA A 64 6.41 4.25 -16.40
N LEU A 65 5.26 3.75 -16.87
CA LEU A 65 4.24 3.14 -16.01
C LEU A 65 4.73 1.85 -15.38
N ASP A 66 5.39 0.98 -16.13
CA ASP A 66 5.95 -0.27 -15.60
C ASP A 66 6.99 0.01 -14.50
N LYS A 67 7.92 0.93 -14.78
CA LYS A 67 8.93 1.36 -13.79
C LYS A 67 8.28 1.99 -12.56
N ALA A 68 7.26 2.81 -12.73
CA ALA A 68 6.54 3.39 -11.59
C ALA A 68 5.83 2.33 -10.76
N GLN A 69 5.23 1.32 -11.40
CA GLN A 69 4.53 0.23 -10.72
C GLN A 69 5.48 -0.76 -10.02
N ALA A 70 6.65 -1.03 -10.58
CA ALA A 70 7.68 -1.86 -9.96
C ALA A 70 8.22 -1.19 -8.68
N ASN A 71 8.28 0.14 -8.69
CA ASN A 71 8.96 0.94 -7.69
C ASN A 71 8.02 1.65 -6.70
N ILE A 72 6.74 1.27 -6.64
CA ILE A 72 5.84 1.72 -5.58
C ILE A 72 6.46 1.30 -4.25
N PRO A 73 6.66 2.22 -3.28
CA PRO A 73 7.15 1.87 -1.96
C PRO A 73 6.14 0.97 -1.25
N ALA A 74 6.63 0.06 -0.42
CA ALA A 74 5.79 -0.71 0.48
C ALA A 74 4.90 0.24 1.31
N PRO A 75 3.59 -0.02 1.44
CA PRO A 75 2.81 0.69 2.44
C PRO A 75 3.34 0.33 3.83
N GLU A 76 3.41 1.34 4.70
CA GLU A 76 3.79 1.12 6.09
C GLU A 76 2.69 0.37 6.83
N VAL A 77 3.10 -0.49 7.77
CA VAL A 77 2.18 -1.22 8.67
C VAL A 77 2.22 -0.51 10.02
N LEU A 78 1.22 0.33 10.28
CA LEU A 78 1.18 1.22 11.44
C LEU A 78 0.27 0.69 12.55
N GLU A 79 0.58 1.03 13.80
CA GLU A 79 -0.26 0.73 14.95
C GLU A 79 -1.36 1.79 15.11
N ILE A 80 -2.60 1.36 15.30
CA ILE A 80 -3.73 2.25 15.60
C ILE A 80 -3.67 2.68 17.06
N ILE A 81 -2.97 3.77 17.32
CA ILE A 81 -2.88 4.39 18.65
C ILE A 81 -3.99 5.42 18.90
N ASN A 82 -4.64 5.90 17.84
CA ASN A 82 -5.75 6.86 17.89
C ASN A 82 -6.54 6.84 16.57
N GLN A 83 -7.63 7.61 16.53
CA GLN A 83 -8.50 7.72 15.36
C GLN A 83 -7.80 8.36 14.14
N ALA A 84 -6.90 9.34 14.35
CA ALA A 84 -6.19 10.01 13.26
C ALA A 84 -5.33 9.03 12.45
N VAL A 85 -4.64 8.10 13.11
CA VAL A 85 -3.87 7.05 12.40
C VAL A 85 -4.77 6.19 11.52
N LEU A 86 -5.98 5.89 11.97
CA LEU A 86 -6.96 5.16 11.18
C LEU A 86 -7.40 5.99 9.97
N ASP A 87 -7.81 7.24 10.17
CA ASP A 87 -8.35 8.10 9.12
C ASP A 87 -7.31 8.41 8.04
N ASP A 88 -6.13 8.87 8.44
CA ASP A 88 -5.02 9.26 7.54
C ASP A 88 -4.56 8.10 6.64
N ASN A 89 -4.73 6.86 7.12
CA ASN A 89 -4.27 5.67 6.42
C ASN A 89 -5.39 4.87 5.77
N CYS A 90 -6.67 5.21 5.98
CA CYS A 90 -7.81 4.45 5.48
C CYS A 90 -8.88 5.19 4.73
N ALA A 91 -9.14 6.48 5.02
CA ALA A 91 -10.30 7.18 4.47
C ALA A 91 -10.30 7.19 2.92
N ASP A 92 -9.15 7.47 2.32
CA ASP A 92 -9.00 7.54 0.86
C ASP A 92 -8.65 6.21 0.19
N LYS A 93 -8.38 5.15 0.97
CA LYS A 93 -7.92 3.88 0.42
C LYS A 93 -9.08 3.05 -0.15
N PRO A 94 -8.83 2.18 -1.15
CA PRO A 94 -9.85 1.26 -1.65
C PRO A 94 -10.30 0.26 -0.57
N LEU A 95 -9.35 -0.23 0.22
CA LEU A 95 -9.55 -1.11 1.35
C LEU A 95 -8.52 -0.80 2.44
N CYS A 96 -8.89 -1.10 3.67
CA CYS A 96 -8.00 -1.11 4.82
C CYS A 96 -7.96 -2.46 5.49
N ILE A 97 -6.77 -3.06 5.51
CA ILE A 97 -6.52 -4.32 6.19
C ILE A 97 -6.11 -4.00 7.63
N ILE A 98 -6.96 -4.35 8.58
CA ILE A 98 -6.73 -4.10 10.01
C ILE A 98 -6.58 -5.45 10.71
N SER A 99 -5.44 -5.64 11.37
CA SER A 99 -5.16 -6.84 12.16
C SER A 99 -5.21 -6.55 13.65
N PHE A 100 -6.09 -7.23 14.36
CA PHE A 100 -6.18 -7.18 15.80
C PHE A 100 -5.28 -8.28 16.37
N LEU A 101 -4.18 -7.89 17.00
CA LEU A 101 -3.17 -8.81 17.51
C LEU A 101 -3.36 -9.06 19.01
N PRO A 102 -2.91 -10.20 19.55
CA PRO A 102 -3.04 -10.46 20.98
C PRO A 102 -2.33 -9.41 21.84
N ASN A 103 -2.80 -9.30 23.09
CA ASN A 103 -2.15 -8.45 24.07
C ASN A 103 -0.68 -8.86 24.27
N ILE A 104 0.17 -7.91 24.66
CA ILE A 104 1.59 -8.17 24.89
C ILE A 104 1.81 -9.21 25.98
N LEU A 105 0.90 -9.30 26.95
CA LEU A 105 0.96 -10.30 28.02
C LEU A 105 0.71 -11.72 27.50
N ASP A 106 -0.08 -11.88 26.44
CA ASP A 106 -0.41 -13.18 25.85
C ASP A 106 0.59 -13.63 24.76
N CYS A 107 1.14 -12.68 24.01
CA CYS A 107 1.95 -12.96 22.81
C CYS A 107 3.40 -12.46 22.91
N GLN A 108 3.77 -11.70 23.95
CA GLN A 108 5.11 -11.12 24.12
C GLN A 108 5.61 -10.36 22.86
N SER A 109 6.80 -9.78 22.94
CA SER A 109 7.35 -8.99 21.83
C SER A 109 7.69 -9.87 20.62
N ALA A 110 8.19 -11.08 20.85
CA ALA A 110 8.63 -11.99 19.79
C ALA A 110 7.47 -12.45 18.89
N CYS A 111 6.34 -12.89 19.45
CA CYS A 111 5.20 -13.32 18.64
C CYS A 111 4.52 -12.13 17.96
N ARG A 112 4.43 -10.95 18.61
CA ARG A 112 3.91 -9.73 17.99
C ARG A 112 4.74 -9.32 16.77
N ASN A 113 6.06 -9.27 16.92
CA ASN A 113 6.95 -8.90 15.84
C ASN A 113 6.88 -9.90 14.67
N LYS A 114 6.64 -11.18 14.95
CA LYS A 114 6.39 -12.20 13.91
C LYS A 114 5.10 -11.90 13.12
N HIS A 115 4.02 -11.52 13.79
CA HIS A 115 2.79 -11.10 13.11
C HIS A 115 3.00 -9.83 12.30
N ILE A 116 3.61 -8.79 12.88
CA ILE A 116 3.90 -7.54 12.17
C ILE A 116 4.79 -7.79 10.95
N LYS A 117 5.80 -8.67 11.06
CA LYS A 117 6.62 -9.06 9.92
C LYS A 117 5.78 -9.70 8.81
N MET A 118 4.89 -10.64 9.16
CA MET A 118 4.00 -11.28 8.19
C MET A 118 3.10 -10.24 7.50
N LEU A 119 2.56 -9.26 8.24
CA LEU A 119 1.76 -8.18 7.68
C LEU A 119 2.59 -7.29 6.73
N LYS A 120 3.85 -6.99 7.07
CA LYS A 120 4.77 -6.25 6.19
C LYS A 120 5.06 -7.01 4.91
N ASP A 121 5.26 -8.33 5.00
CA ASP A 121 5.47 -9.18 3.83
C ASP A 121 4.22 -9.17 2.91
N PHE A 122 3.01 -9.15 3.46
CA PHE A 122 1.78 -8.99 2.66
C PHE A 122 1.60 -7.58 2.11
N ALA A 123 1.88 -6.55 2.91
CA ALA A 123 1.82 -5.15 2.50
C ALA A 123 2.70 -4.90 1.26
N GLU A 124 3.90 -5.46 1.24
CA GLU A 124 4.80 -5.40 0.07
C GLU A 124 4.20 -6.12 -1.14
N ASN A 125 3.71 -7.35 -0.96
CA ASN A 125 3.14 -8.14 -2.06
C ASN A 125 1.88 -7.51 -2.69
N TYR A 126 1.12 -6.72 -1.92
CA TYR A 126 -0.12 -6.07 -2.34
C TYR A 126 0.03 -4.55 -2.50
N LYS A 127 1.26 -4.01 -2.57
CA LYS A 127 1.51 -2.56 -2.68
C LYS A 127 0.82 -1.90 -3.88
N ARG A 128 0.62 -2.64 -4.98
CA ARG A 128 -0.09 -2.18 -6.17
C ARG A 128 -1.58 -1.95 -5.95
N ASN A 129 -2.17 -2.61 -4.95
CA ASN A 129 -3.59 -2.47 -4.61
C ASN A 129 -3.89 -1.15 -3.89
N SER A 130 -2.86 -0.43 -3.44
CA SER A 130 -2.98 0.83 -2.69
C SER A 130 -3.87 0.71 -1.45
N TRP A 131 -3.85 -0.45 -0.78
CA TRP A 131 -4.58 -0.67 0.47
C TRP A 131 -3.85 -0.05 1.66
N GLY A 132 -4.60 0.37 2.67
CA GLY A 132 -4.05 0.73 3.97
C GLY A 132 -3.78 -0.52 4.80
N TRP A 133 -2.69 -0.51 5.57
CA TRP A 133 -2.28 -1.64 6.41
C TRP A 133 -2.06 -1.17 7.83
N LEU A 134 -2.90 -1.66 8.74
CA LEU A 134 -2.89 -1.26 10.12
C LEU A 134 -2.96 -2.49 11.03
N TRP A 135 -2.48 -2.32 12.26
CA TRP A 135 -2.69 -3.29 13.32
C TRP A 135 -3.02 -2.58 14.63
N VAL A 136 -3.63 -3.31 15.54
CA VAL A 136 -3.97 -2.80 16.87
C VAL A 136 -3.83 -3.93 17.88
N GLU A 137 -3.38 -3.60 19.09
CA GLU A 137 -3.42 -4.52 20.21
C GLU A 137 -4.86 -4.78 20.64
N GLY A 138 -5.21 -6.04 20.87
CA GLY A 138 -6.53 -6.43 21.34
C GLY A 138 -6.89 -5.72 22.65
N PHE A 139 -8.15 -5.32 22.75
CA PHE A 139 -8.74 -4.52 23.81
C PHE A 139 -8.26 -3.06 23.89
N ARG A 140 -7.32 -2.63 23.02
CA ARG A 140 -6.80 -1.25 23.05
C ARG A 140 -7.75 -0.24 22.41
N GLN A 141 -8.55 -0.68 21.44
CA GLN A 141 -9.53 0.15 20.72
C GLN A 141 -10.92 -0.52 20.73
N PRO A 142 -11.61 -0.60 21.88
CA PRO A 142 -12.84 -1.38 22.03
C PRO A 142 -13.98 -0.91 21.11
N LYS A 143 -14.08 0.39 20.83
CA LYS A 143 -15.07 0.94 19.88
C LYS A 143 -14.84 0.46 18.46
N LEU A 144 -13.57 0.40 18.04
CA LEU A 144 -13.21 -0.12 16.73
C LEU A 144 -13.53 -1.61 16.65
N GLU A 145 -13.16 -2.38 17.67
CA GLU A 145 -13.47 -3.80 17.78
C GLU A 145 -14.98 -4.05 17.67
N GLU A 146 -15.80 -3.31 18.42
CA GLU A 146 -17.26 -3.39 18.37
C GLU A 146 -17.82 -3.06 16.96
N SER A 147 -17.31 -2.00 16.33
CA SER A 147 -17.77 -1.55 15.00
C SER A 147 -17.59 -2.60 13.90
N VAL A 148 -16.58 -3.48 14.06
CA VAL A 148 -16.28 -4.60 13.16
C VAL A 148 -16.60 -5.97 13.76
N GLY A 149 -17.30 -6.02 14.90
CA GLY A 149 -17.71 -7.27 15.54
C GLY A 149 -16.56 -8.19 15.96
N ILE A 150 -15.43 -7.60 16.35
CA ILE A 150 -14.28 -8.28 16.96
C ILE A 150 -14.39 -8.20 18.49
N GLY A 151 -13.86 -9.21 19.19
CA GLY A 151 -13.85 -9.29 20.66
C GLY A 151 -14.41 -10.61 21.22
N GLY A 152 -15.29 -11.29 20.48
CA GLY A 152 -15.90 -12.56 20.92
C GLY A 152 -15.15 -13.83 20.49
N PHE A 153 -14.35 -13.77 19.43
CA PHE A 153 -13.69 -14.95 18.81
C PHE A 153 -12.22 -15.13 19.21
N GLY A 154 -11.68 -14.20 20.00
CA GLY A 154 -10.26 -14.16 20.36
C GLY A 154 -9.36 -13.49 19.34
N TYR A 155 -8.08 -13.37 19.70
CA TYR A 155 -7.02 -12.77 18.89
C TYR A 155 -5.98 -13.84 18.52
N PRO A 156 -5.27 -13.72 17.38
CA PRO A 156 -5.37 -12.65 16.39
C PRO A 156 -6.60 -12.76 15.47
N ALA A 157 -7.08 -11.60 15.00
CA ALA A 157 -8.15 -11.49 14.01
C ALA A 157 -7.78 -10.48 12.91
N GLN A 158 -8.41 -10.57 11.74
CA GLN A 158 -8.18 -9.62 10.65
C GLN A 158 -9.48 -9.25 9.97
N VAL A 159 -9.61 -7.97 9.62
CA VAL A 159 -10.72 -7.45 8.82
C VAL A 159 -10.19 -6.64 7.65
N ALA A 160 -11.00 -6.57 6.59
CA ALA A 160 -10.81 -5.65 5.49
C ALA A 160 -12.00 -4.68 5.46
N ILE A 161 -11.74 -3.39 5.69
CA ILE A 161 -12.76 -2.33 5.72
C ILE A 161 -12.76 -1.57 4.40
N ASN A 162 -13.94 -1.29 3.87
CA ASN A 162 -14.18 -0.28 2.85
C ASN A 162 -14.94 0.88 3.48
N ALA A 163 -14.22 1.93 3.90
CA ALA A 163 -14.80 3.08 4.60
C ALA A 163 -15.87 3.78 3.75
N ARG A 164 -15.60 4.01 2.46
CA ARG A 164 -16.54 4.64 1.52
C ARG A 164 -17.85 3.87 1.35
N LYS A 165 -17.81 2.55 1.40
CA LYS A 165 -19.01 1.70 1.29
C LYS A 165 -19.65 1.38 2.64
N GLY A 166 -19.04 1.79 3.76
CA GLY A 166 -19.52 1.46 5.10
C GLY A 166 -19.59 -0.05 5.36
N LYS A 167 -18.70 -0.85 4.77
CA LYS A 167 -18.73 -2.31 4.83
C LYS A 167 -17.38 -2.89 5.19
N TYR A 168 -17.38 -4.06 5.81
CA TYR A 168 -16.17 -4.81 6.09
C TYR A 168 -16.36 -6.31 5.83
N ALA A 169 -15.23 -7.01 5.67
CA ALA A 169 -15.15 -8.47 5.63
C ALA A 169 -14.22 -8.93 6.73
N VAL A 170 -14.54 -10.06 7.36
CA VAL A 170 -13.69 -10.69 8.39
C VAL A 170 -12.95 -11.87 7.77
N LEU A 171 -11.68 -12.04 8.10
CA LEU A 171 -10.94 -13.27 7.84
C LEU A 171 -11.60 -14.41 8.61
N LYS A 172 -12.25 -15.34 7.91
CA LYS A 172 -12.87 -16.54 8.51
C LYS A 172 -11.89 -17.72 8.64
N GLY A 173 -10.83 -17.73 7.84
CA GLY A 173 -9.77 -18.73 7.92
C GLY A 173 -8.83 -18.49 9.10
N SER A 174 -7.80 -19.34 9.23
CA SER A 174 -6.79 -19.15 10.27
C SER A 174 -5.95 -17.89 10.03
N PHE A 175 -5.56 -17.22 11.10
CA PHE A 175 -4.57 -16.14 11.04
C PHE A 175 -3.17 -16.73 10.80
N SER A 176 -2.91 -17.10 9.56
CA SER A 176 -1.68 -17.76 9.10
C SER A 176 -1.32 -17.28 7.70
N GLN A 177 -0.12 -17.63 7.23
CA GLN A 177 0.31 -17.29 5.87
C GLN A 177 -0.69 -17.74 4.81
N THR A 178 -1.24 -18.95 4.93
CA THR A 178 -2.18 -19.50 3.94
C THR A 178 -3.55 -18.86 4.06
N GLY A 179 -4.08 -18.72 5.29
CA GLY A 179 -5.40 -18.14 5.53
C GLY A 179 -5.47 -16.68 5.10
N ILE A 180 -4.48 -15.87 5.47
CA ILE A 180 -4.39 -14.46 5.07
C ILE A 180 -4.18 -14.35 3.55
N SER A 181 -3.29 -15.17 2.96
CA SER A 181 -3.09 -15.17 1.51
C SER A 181 -4.37 -15.47 0.73
N SER A 182 -5.15 -16.46 1.16
CA SER A 182 -6.45 -16.79 0.54
C SER A 182 -7.42 -15.61 0.63
N PHE A 183 -7.54 -15.02 1.82
CA PHE A 183 -8.44 -13.90 2.06
C PHE A 183 -8.09 -12.66 1.22
N LEU A 184 -6.81 -12.29 1.15
CA LEU A 184 -6.35 -11.15 0.35
C LEU A 184 -6.52 -11.41 -1.16
N LYS A 185 -6.36 -12.65 -1.63
CA LYS A 185 -6.65 -13.01 -3.03
C LYS A 185 -8.12 -12.85 -3.36
N GLU A 186 -9.02 -13.30 -2.49
CA GLU A 186 -10.46 -13.12 -2.65
C GLU A 186 -10.85 -11.64 -2.69
N LEU A 187 -10.29 -10.83 -1.79
CA LEU A 187 -10.47 -9.37 -1.76
C LEU A 187 -10.01 -8.72 -3.07
N SER A 188 -8.81 -9.07 -3.53
CA SER A 188 -8.24 -8.51 -4.76
C SER A 188 -9.03 -8.93 -6.01
N ALA A 189 -9.62 -10.12 -6.01
CA ALA A 189 -10.46 -10.61 -7.09
C ALA A 189 -11.92 -10.10 -7.02
N GLY A 190 -12.33 -9.47 -5.92
CA GLY A 190 -13.72 -9.09 -5.68
C GLY A 190 -14.66 -10.28 -5.52
N ARG A 191 -14.13 -11.46 -5.16
CA ARG A 191 -14.86 -12.74 -5.04
C ARG A 191 -14.80 -13.26 -3.61
N LEU A 192 -15.19 -12.41 -2.67
CA LEU A 192 -15.24 -12.79 -1.27
C LEU A 192 -16.25 -13.92 -1.06
N THR A 193 -15.79 -14.98 -0.44
CA THR A 193 -16.66 -16.06 0.06
C THR A 193 -17.33 -15.67 1.38
N SER A 194 -16.67 -14.80 2.14
CA SER A 194 -17.17 -14.28 3.41
C SER A 194 -18.19 -13.16 3.20
N PRO A 195 -19.26 -13.08 4.02
CA PRO A 195 -20.27 -12.05 3.88
C PRO A 195 -19.67 -10.66 4.14
N LEU A 196 -20.10 -9.68 3.34
CA LEU A 196 -19.85 -8.27 3.60
C LEU A 196 -20.83 -7.77 4.65
N VAL A 197 -20.29 -7.31 5.77
CA VAL A 197 -21.07 -6.84 6.91
C VAL A 197 -21.08 -5.32 6.94
N PRO A 198 -22.23 -4.65 7.15
CA PRO A 198 -22.26 -3.21 7.40
C PRO A 198 -21.47 -2.84 8.66
N LEU A 199 -20.70 -1.76 8.61
CA LEU A 199 -20.07 -1.20 9.81
C LEU A 199 -21.17 -0.70 10.76
N LYS A 200 -21.08 -1.08 12.03
CA LYS A 200 -21.94 -0.52 13.08
C LYS A 200 -21.28 0.78 13.54
N ASP A 201 -21.91 1.91 13.25
CA ASP A 201 -21.43 3.26 13.55
C ASP A 201 -19.95 3.47 13.17
N VAL A 202 -19.72 3.86 11.92
CA VAL A 202 -18.40 4.34 11.48
C VAL A 202 -17.98 5.42 12.48
N PRO A 203 -16.80 5.35 13.14
CA PRO A 203 -16.28 6.49 13.88
C PRO A 203 -16.27 7.66 12.91
N GLU A 204 -17.16 8.62 13.10
CA GLU A 204 -17.38 9.70 12.15
C GLU A 204 -16.10 10.50 12.03
N GLY A 205 -15.39 10.29 10.92
CA GLY A 205 -14.40 11.24 10.42
C GLY A 205 -15.16 12.47 9.94
N LYS A 206 -14.96 13.59 10.64
CA LYS A 206 -15.19 14.92 10.07
C LYS A 206 -13.89 15.43 9.48
#